data_AF-A0A0P7ZBZ1-F1
#
_entry.id   AF-A0A0P7ZBZ1-F1
#
_cell.length_a   1.000
_cell.length_b   1.000
_cell.length_c   1.000
_cell.angle_alpha   90.00
_cell.angle_beta   90.00
_cell.angle_gamma   90.00
#
_symmetry.space_group_name_H-M   'P 1'
#
loop_
_entity.id
_entity.type
_entity.pdbx_description
1 polymer ?
#
loop_
_entity_poly.entity_id
_entity_poly.type
_entity_poly.pdbx_seq_one_letter_code
_entity_poly.pdbx_strand_id
1 'polypeptide(L)'
;MGRFQGEGDFIIMGDLNADCDYFNENSQSPLKNGDYLWIINNSIDTTTKSTACTYDRIILTSQAKTDFTGNSGVFRFDQVYNLSYDMTISVSDHYPVYAEFWNNRDTD
;
A
#
# COMPACT_ATOMS: atom_id res chain seq x y z
N MET A 1 16.40 -9.98 -21.99
CA MET A 1 17.21 -9.00 -21.21
C MET A 1 16.24 -7.95 -20.68
N GLY A 2 16.24 -7.71 -19.37
CA GLY A 2 15.24 -6.86 -18.69
C GLY A 2 15.37 -5.39 -19.07
N ARG A 3 14.24 -4.68 -19.18
CA ARG A 3 14.12 -3.29 -19.67
C ARG A 3 14.68 -2.21 -18.74
N PHE A 4 15.25 -2.57 -17.58
CA PHE A 4 15.61 -1.64 -16.50
C PHE A 4 17.01 -1.96 -15.92
N GLN A 5 18.04 -2.07 -16.78
CA GLN A 5 19.40 -2.28 -16.27
C GLN A 5 19.89 -1.04 -15.52
N GLY A 6 20.09 -1.17 -14.20
CA GLY A 6 20.56 -0.10 -13.31
C GLY A 6 19.50 0.52 -12.42
N GLU A 7 18.21 0.28 -12.71
CA GLU A 7 17.10 0.80 -11.91
C GLU A 7 16.94 0.03 -10.60
N GLY A 8 16.79 0.75 -9.50
CA GLY A 8 16.60 0.22 -8.14
C GLY A 8 15.31 0.71 -7.47
N ASP A 9 14.66 1.72 -8.04
CA ASP A 9 13.50 2.41 -7.47
C ASP A 9 12.21 1.76 -7.92
N PHE A 10 11.77 0.80 -7.11
CA PHE A 10 10.56 0.05 -7.39
C PHE A 10 9.52 0.26 -6.30
N ILE A 11 8.31 0.51 -6.75
CA ILE A 11 7.10 0.49 -5.94
C ILE A 11 6.32 -0.77 -6.34
N ILE A 12 6.07 -1.64 -5.36
CA ILE A 12 5.19 -2.80 -5.50
C ILE A 12 3.89 -2.45 -4.80
N MET A 13 2.78 -2.39 -5.54
CA MET A 13 1.50 -2.00 -4.96
C MET A 13 0.28 -2.66 -5.61
N GLY A 14 -0.81 -2.69 -4.84
CA GLY A 14 -2.12 -3.20 -5.26
C GLY A 14 -2.75 -4.07 -4.18
N ASP A 15 -3.86 -4.71 -4.53
CA ASP A 15 -4.48 -5.77 -3.73
C ASP A 15 -3.60 -7.02 -3.78
N LEU A 16 -2.84 -7.24 -2.71
CA LEU A 16 -1.98 -8.42 -2.56
C LEU A 16 -2.67 -9.53 -1.74
N ASN A 17 -3.92 -9.31 -1.29
CA ASN A 17 -4.61 -10.15 -0.31
C ASN A 17 -3.72 -10.46 0.92
N ALA A 18 -2.97 -9.46 1.37
CA ALA A 18 -1.86 -9.63 2.31
C ALA A 18 -2.26 -9.54 3.79
N ASP A 19 -3.42 -10.06 4.19
CA ASP A 19 -3.86 -10.12 5.59
C ASP A 19 -4.95 -11.19 5.78
N CYS A 20 -5.49 -11.30 7.00
CA CYS A 20 -6.61 -12.14 7.39
C CYS A 20 -6.37 -13.60 7.01
N ASP A 21 -7.37 -14.28 6.44
CA ASP A 21 -7.28 -15.72 6.15
C ASP A 21 -6.37 -16.05 4.97
N TYR A 22 -5.99 -15.06 4.16
CA TYR A 22 -5.18 -15.27 2.94
C TYR A 22 -3.69 -15.25 3.22
N PHE A 23 -3.24 -14.40 4.14
CA PHE A 23 -1.83 -14.25 4.45
C PHE A 23 -1.62 -13.91 5.92
N ASN A 24 -0.78 -14.71 6.59
CA ASN A 24 -0.31 -14.35 7.92
C ASN A 24 0.70 -13.20 7.81
N GLU A 25 0.22 -11.99 8.00
CA GLU A 25 1.02 -10.77 7.93
C GLU A 25 2.04 -10.59 9.08
N ASN A 26 2.09 -11.52 10.03
CA ASN A 26 3.15 -11.61 11.03
C ASN A 26 4.20 -12.68 10.70
N SER A 27 3.99 -13.46 9.63
CA SER A 27 4.94 -14.46 9.15
C SER A 27 6.05 -13.86 8.29
N GLN A 28 7.11 -14.66 8.09
CA GLN A 28 8.24 -14.34 7.21
C GLN A 28 7.77 -14.18 5.76
N SER A 29 8.35 -13.20 5.06
CA SER A 29 8.14 -12.99 3.64
C SER A 29 9.45 -12.52 3.01
N PRO A 30 9.76 -12.90 1.76
CA PRO A 30 10.88 -12.33 1.01
C PRO A 30 10.84 -10.80 0.91
N LEU A 31 9.65 -10.21 1.04
CA LEU A 31 9.45 -8.77 1.03
C LEU A 31 9.50 -8.12 2.42
N LYS A 32 9.75 -8.87 3.51
CA LYS A 32 9.85 -8.35 4.88
C LYS A 32 11.29 -8.44 5.42
N ASN A 33 12.24 -7.97 4.63
CA ASN A 33 13.64 -7.83 5.01
C ASN A 33 14.06 -6.34 4.95
N GLY A 34 15.33 -6.03 5.22
CA GLY A 34 15.83 -4.65 5.21
C GLY A 34 15.76 -3.94 3.84
N ASP A 35 15.62 -4.69 2.75
CA ASP A 35 15.59 -4.16 1.39
C ASP A 35 14.23 -3.59 1.00
N TYR A 36 13.19 -3.84 1.81
CA TYR A 36 11.83 -3.42 1.54
C TYR A 36 11.23 -2.62 2.71
N LEU A 37 10.28 -1.74 2.42
CA LEU A 37 9.48 -1.03 3.42
C LEU A 37 8.01 -1.13 3.05
N TRP A 38 7.21 -1.71 3.94
CA TRP A 38 5.77 -1.79 3.81
C TRP A 38 5.16 -0.53 4.42
N ILE A 39 4.77 0.43 3.59
CA ILE A 39 4.25 1.73 4.05
C ILE A 39 2.73 1.71 4.30
N ILE A 40 2.03 0.71 3.76
CA ILE A 40 0.70 0.31 4.25
C ILE A 40 0.92 -0.84 5.23
N ASN A 41 1.03 -0.49 6.51
CA ASN A 41 1.33 -1.44 7.57
C ASN A 41 0.10 -2.24 7.98
N ASN A 42 0.34 -3.32 8.73
CA ASN A 42 -0.63 -4.30 9.19
C ASN A 42 -1.82 -3.75 10.01
N SER A 43 -1.77 -2.51 10.48
CA SER A 43 -2.86 -1.90 11.26
C SER A 43 -3.88 -1.15 10.42
N ILE A 44 -3.70 -1.09 9.10
CA ILE A 44 -4.49 -0.25 8.21
C ILE A 44 -5.58 -1.08 7.51
N ASP A 45 -6.83 -0.85 7.89
CA ASP A 45 -7.97 -1.44 7.17
C ASP A 45 -8.13 -0.81 5.79
N THR A 46 -8.06 -1.67 4.77
CA THR A 46 -8.16 -1.32 3.35
C THR A 46 -9.50 -1.73 2.74
N THR A 47 -10.41 -2.32 3.52
CA THR A 47 -11.68 -2.86 3.02
C THR A 47 -12.86 -1.95 3.35
N THR A 48 -13.87 -1.89 2.47
CA THR A 48 -15.09 -1.10 2.73
C THR A 48 -16.25 -1.92 3.30
N LYS A 49 -16.11 -3.26 3.25
CA LYS A 49 -17.06 -4.21 3.83
C LYS A 49 -16.88 -4.31 5.35
N SER A 50 -17.60 -5.24 5.98
CA SER A 50 -17.54 -5.48 7.43
C SER A 50 -16.25 -6.16 7.92
N THR A 51 -15.35 -6.55 7.02
CA THR A 51 -14.02 -7.04 7.37
C THR A 51 -13.12 -5.89 7.79
N ALA A 52 -12.05 -6.19 8.53
CA ALA A 52 -10.98 -5.25 8.81
C ALA A 52 -9.67 -5.93 8.41
N CYS A 53 -9.22 -5.72 7.17
CA CYS A 53 -8.09 -6.41 6.58
C CYS A 53 -7.18 -5.46 5.79
N THR A 54 -5.88 -5.68 5.87
CA THR A 54 -4.82 -4.95 5.16
C THR A 54 -4.44 -5.66 3.84
N TYR A 55 -5.41 -5.83 2.93
CA TYR A 55 -5.20 -6.52 1.65
C TYR A 55 -4.35 -5.73 0.68
N ASP A 56 -4.68 -4.44 0.52
CA ASP A 56 -3.94 -3.54 -0.35
C ASP A 56 -2.64 -3.10 0.31
N ARG A 57 -1.54 -3.17 -0.42
CA ARG A 57 -0.21 -2.79 0.08
C ARG A 57 0.46 -1.80 -0.86
N ILE A 58 1.34 -0.99 -0.28
CA ILE A 58 2.40 -0.30 -1.00
C ILE A 58 3.72 -0.69 -0.31
N ILE A 59 4.66 -1.21 -1.10
CA ILE A 59 5.96 -1.70 -0.65
C ILE A 59 7.04 -1.03 -1.49
N LEU A 60 8.00 -0.40 -0.83
CA LEU A 60 9.11 0.32 -1.47
C LEU A 60 10.40 -0.50 -1.38
N THR A 61 11.21 -0.50 -2.43
CA THR A 61 12.63 -0.89 -2.32
C THR A 61 13.43 0.15 -1.52
N SER A 62 14.60 -0.22 -1.01
CA SER A 62 15.45 0.67 -0.23
C SER A 62 15.85 1.96 -0.92
N GLN A 63 16.04 1.92 -2.24
CA GLN A 63 16.33 3.09 -3.06
C GLN A 63 15.10 4.02 -3.07
N ALA A 64 13.91 3.50 -3.39
CA ALA A 64 12.69 4.30 -3.47
C ALA A 64 12.23 4.93 -2.12
N LYS A 65 12.82 4.53 -1.00
CA LYS A 65 12.55 5.12 0.32
C LYS A 65 13.08 6.56 0.42
N THR A 66 14.09 6.95 -0.35
CA THR A 66 14.71 8.28 -0.31
C THR A 66 13.72 9.37 -0.72
N ASP A 67 12.85 9.07 -1.68
CA ASP A 67 11.82 9.97 -2.17
C ASP A 67 10.54 9.95 -1.34
N PHE A 68 10.31 8.92 -0.51
CA PHE A 68 9.11 8.80 0.29
C PHE A 68 9.03 9.89 1.37
N THR A 69 7.94 10.65 1.42
CA THR A 69 7.80 11.76 2.38
C THR A 69 7.58 11.30 3.82
N GLY A 70 7.22 10.03 4.01
CA GLY A 70 6.71 9.50 5.27
C GLY A 70 5.18 9.46 5.33
N ASN A 71 4.48 10.10 4.39
CA ASN A 71 3.02 10.13 4.35
C ASN A 71 2.46 9.04 3.44
N SER A 72 1.68 8.14 4.02
CA SER A 72 0.89 7.13 3.33
C SER A 72 -0.42 6.91 4.07
N GLY A 73 -1.37 6.26 3.43
CA GLY A 73 -2.63 5.93 4.09
C GLY A 73 -3.67 5.35 3.16
N VAL A 74 -4.91 5.42 3.62
CA VAL A 74 -6.09 4.96 2.90
C VAL A 74 -6.99 6.14 2.61
N PHE A 75 -7.43 6.26 1.37
CA PHE A 75 -8.41 7.26 0.98
C PHE A 75 -9.82 6.76 1.32
N ARG A 76 -10.32 7.22 2.47
CA ARG A 76 -11.66 6.93 3.00
C ARG A 76 -12.74 7.71 2.24
N PHE A 77 -13.00 7.29 1.00
CA PHE A 77 -13.97 7.95 0.12
C PHE A 77 -15.40 7.92 0.69
N ASP A 78 -15.71 6.94 1.55
CA ASP A 78 -16.94 6.87 2.34
C ASP A 78 -17.10 8.11 3.23
N GLN A 79 -16.04 8.50 3.92
CA GLN A 79 -16.04 9.63 4.84
C GLN A 79 -15.96 10.96 4.10
N VAL A 80 -15.08 11.04 3.10
CA VAL A 80 -14.84 12.28 2.32
C VAL A 80 -16.11 12.72 1.58
N TYR A 81 -16.87 11.78 1.03
CA TYR A 81 -18.11 12.07 0.30
C TYR A 81 -19.38 11.80 1.10
N ASN A 82 -19.26 11.42 2.38
CA ASN A 82 -20.37 11.13 3.29
C ASN A 82 -21.38 10.12 2.68
N LEU A 83 -20.86 8.98 2.21
CA LEU A 83 -21.65 7.92 1.58
C LEU A 83 -22.31 7.02 2.61
N SER A 84 -23.49 6.49 2.28
CA SER A 84 -24.06 5.36 3.01
C SER A 84 -23.24 4.09 2.73
N TYR A 85 -23.37 3.08 3.60
CA TYR A 85 -22.73 1.78 3.38
C TYR A 85 -23.02 1.20 1.99
N ASP A 86 -24.30 1.18 1.57
CA ASP A 86 -24.71 0.64 0.26
C ASP A 86 -24.07 1.42 -0.90
N MET A 87 -23.95 2.74 -0.78
CA MET A 87 -23.26 3.55 -1.78
C MET A 87 -21.76 3.24 -1.79
N THR A 88 -21.13 3.14 -0.62
CA THR A 88 -19.70 2.83 -0.51
C THR A 88 -19.36 1.51 -1.19
N ILE A 89 -20.05 0.43 -0.84
CA ILE A 89 -19.76 -0.89 -1.40
C ILE A 89 -20.15 -1.02 -2.88
N SER A 90 -21.03 -0.15 -3.38
CA SER A 90 -21.37 -0.10 -4.82
C SER A 90 -20.25 0.49 -5.68
N VAL A 91 -19.37 1.30 -5.08
CA VAL A 91 -18.17 1.83 -5.73
C VAL A 91 -17.08 0.76 -5.76
N SER A 92 -16.75 0.21 -4.59
CA SER A 92 -15.69 -0.78 -4.42
C SER A 92 -15.81 -1.43 -3.03
N ASP A 93 -15.39 -2.69 -2.92
CA ASP A 93 -15.17 -3.35 -1.63
C ASP A 93 -13.80 -3.07 -1.00
N HIS A 94 -12.95 -2.30 -1.68
CA HIS A 94 -11.64 -1.83 -1.23
C HIS A 94 -11.53 -0.30 -1.28
N TYR A 95 -10.83 0.28 -0.31
CA TYR A 95 -10.41 1.67 -0.34
C TYR A 95 -9.07 1.83 -1.09
N PRO A 96 -8.87 2.92 -1.85
CA PRO A 96 -7.56 3.22 -2.42
C PRO A 96 -6.50 3.44 -1.33
N VAL A 97 -5.33 2.84 -1.50
CA VAL A 97 -4.12 3.16 -0.73
C VAL A 97 -3.33 4.26 -1.45
N TYR A 98 -2.69 5.14 -0.70
CA TYR A 98 -1.87 6.22 -1.24
C TYR A 98 -0.53 6.36 -0.51
N ALA A 99 0.42 7.00 -1.21
CA ALA A 99 1.69 7.42 -0.67
C ALA A 99 2.14 8.70 -1.37
N GLU A 100 2.84 9.57 -0.65
CA GLU A 100 3.37 10.82 -1.17
C GLU A 100 4.90 10.73 -1.33
N PHE A 101 5.40 11.32 -2.41
CA PHE A 101 6.82 11.31 -2.76
C PHE A 101 7.28 12.73 -3.09
N TRP A 102 8.53 13.05 -2.77
CA TRP A 102 9.20 14.25 -3.26
C TRP A 102 9.48 14.12 -4.75
N ASN A 103 9.34 15.21 -5.49
CA ASN A 103 9.69 15.27 -6.93
C ASN A 103 10.94 16.11 -7.22
N ASN A 104 11.64 16.54 -6.16
CA ASN A 104 12.76 17.45 -6.19
C ASN A 104 13.86 17.10 -5.17
N ARG A 105 13.84 15.86 -4.67
CA ARG A 105 14.84 15.30 -3.74
C ARG A 105 15.44 13.99 -4.26
N ASP A 106 15.33 13.76 -5.55
CA ASP A 106 16.04 12.71 -6.27
C ASP A 106 17.55 12.93 -6.05
N THR A 107 18.20 11.98 -5.39
CA THR A 107 19.58 12.13 -4.89
C THR A 107 20.54 11.10 -5.46
N ASP A 108 20.08 10.31 -6.41
CA ASP A 108 20.81 9.26 -7.11
C ASP A 108 20.99 9.53 -8.61
#